data_AF-A0A952QZC1-F1
#
_entry.id   AF-A0A952QZC1-F1
#
_cell.length_a   1.000
_cell.length_b   1.000
_cell.length_c   1.000
_cell.angle_alpha   90.00
_cell.angle_beta   90.00
_cell.angle_gamma   90.00
#
_symmetry.space_group_name_H-M   'P 1'
#
loop_
_entity.id
_entity.type
_entity.pdbx_description
1 polymer ?
#
loop_
_entity_poly.entity_id
_entity_poly.type
_entity_poly.pdbx_seq_one_letter_code
_entity_poly.pdbx_strand_id
1 'polypeptide(L)'
;MATAQVATGATIQTATDATYGLHLTDADGNSLYLYTQDTPQASTCVDACAANWPAFTTEGDPVAGDGVDASLLGTLTRGDGSVQVTYAGAPLYRYARDAKPGAINGQRLGGVFFLVSPQGKAIQDAVAQAAPTLSDAELAALMSEGQQTFTANCAVCHGDQGQGKVGPAFDKNANLGNTNYVIDTILGGIPPHGMPAWGGVLTDEQIASVATFIRNSWSNAYGPVTQDLVTAHR
;
A
#
# COMPACT_ATOMS: atom_id res chain seq x y z
N MET A 1 -36.70 21.22 -18.57
CA MET A 1 -35.66 20.18 -18.48
C MET A 1 -34.64 20.68 -17.47
N ALA A 2 -34.44 19.99 -16.36
CA ALA A 2 -33.44 20.37 -15.37
C ALA A 2 -32.07 19.88 -15.87
N THR A 3 -31.12 20.80 -16.04
CA THR A 3 -29.71 20.50 -16.23
C THR A 3 -29.20 19.79 -14.98
N ALA A 4 -28.70 18.56 -15.12
CA ALA A 4 -28.01 17.86 -14.04
C ALA A 4 -26.75 18.68 -13.68
N GLN A 5 -26.70 19.18 -12.44
CA GLN A 5 -25.53 19.85 -11.91
C GLN A 5 -24.46 18.78 -11.67
N VAL A 6 -23.32 18.91 -12.34
CA VAL A 6 -22.17 18.03 -12.10
C VAL A 6 -21.74 18.24 -10.66
N ALA A 7 -21.78 17.18 -9.85
CA ALA A 7 -21.29 17.23 -8.48
C ALA A 7 -19.78 17.54 -8.52
N THR A 8 -19.36 18.66 -7.92
CA THR A 8 -17.95 19.07 -7.83
C THR A 8 -17.25 18.48 -6.60
N GLY A 9 -18.02 17.82 -5.73
CA GLY A 9 -17.53 17.12 -4.55
C GLY A 9 -16.82 15.82 -4.88
N ALA A 10 -15.78 15.51 -4.12
CA ALA A 10 -15.08 14.24 -4.24
C ALA A 10 -16.00 13.12 -3.75
N THR A 11 -16.13 12.06 -4.54
CA THR A 11 -17.00 10.94 -4.20
C THR A 11 -16.19 9.85 -3.51
N ILE A 12 -16.74 9.31 -2.43
CA ILE A 12 -16.21 8.14 -1.71
C ILE A 12 -17.19 7.00 -1.90
N GLN A 13 -16.68 5.81 -2.18
CA GLN A 13 -17.46 4.57 -2.28
C GLN A 13 -16.74 3.44 -1.55
N THR A 14 -17.28 2.24 -1.61
CA THR A 14 -16.66 1.03 -1.06
C THR A 14 -16.22 0.08 -2.16
N ALA A 15 -15.12 -0.62 -1.93
CA ALA A 15 -14.68 -1.77 -2.71
C ALA A 15 -14.31 -2.92 -1.79
N THR A 16 -14.31 -4.14 -2.32
CA THR A 16 -13.89 -5.33 -1.58
C THR A 16 -12.52 -5.77 -2.05
N ASP A 17 -11.57 -5.83 -1.12
CA ASP A 17 -10.32 -6.55 -1.31
C ASP A 17 -10.44 -7.97 -0.74
N ALA A 18 -9.79 -8.95 -1.36
CA ALA A 18 -9.86 -10.34 -0.90
C ALA A 18 -9.23 -10.51 0.50
N THR A 19 -8.15 -9.78 0.79
CA THR A 19 -7.35 -9.93 2.01
C THR A 19 -7.84 -9.04 3.15
N TYR A 20 -8.34 -7.84 2.85
CA TYR A 20 -8.74 -6.85 3.85
C TYR A 20 -10.24 -6.53 3.86
N GLY A 21 -11.01 -7.14 2.95
CA GLY A 21 -12.46 -7.00 2.90
C GLY A 21 -12.90 -5.63 2.39
N LEU A 22 -14.09 -5.21 2.82
CA LEU A 22 -14.69 -3.94 2.44
C LEU A 22 -13.88 -2.76 2.99
N HIS A 23 -13.47 -1.87 2.10
CA HIS A 23 -12.73 -0.65 2.42
C HIS A 23 -13.19 0.52 1.54
N LEU A 24 -12.85 1.74 1.94
CA LEU A 24 -13.17 2.95 1.20
C LEU A 24 -12.25 3.13 -0.01
N THR A 25 -12.85 3.56 -1.12
CA THR A 25 -12.16 4.06 -2.32
C THR A 25 -12.76 5.38 -2.75
N ASP A 26 -12.10 6.10 -3.65
CA ASP A 26 -12.75 7.13 -4.44
C ASP A 26 -13.60 6.55 -5.60
N ALA A 27 -14.24 7.42 -6.37
CA ALA A 27 -15.04 7.05 -7.55
C ALA A 27 -14.27 6.31 -8.65
N ASP A 28 -12.96 6.54 -8.78
CA ASP A 28 -12.11 5.86 -9.75
C ASP A 28 -11.59 4.50 -9.22
N GLY A 29 -11.94 4.15 -7.98
CA GLY A 29 -11.55 2.90 -7.33
C GLY A 29 -10.17 2.92 -6.70
N ASN A 30 -9.54 4.08 -6.49
CA ASN A 30 -8.28 4.13 -5.74
C ASN A 30 -8.55 4.06 -4.24
N SER A 31 -7.76 3.26 -3.54
CA SER A 31 -7.89 2.99 -2.11
C SER A 31 -7.66 4.24 -1.27
N LEU A 32 -8.50 4.41 -0.25
CA LEU A 32 -8.38 5.51 0.71
C LEU A 32 -7.86 4.99 2.05
N TYR A 33 -6.95 5.77 2.63
CA TYR A 33 -6.25 5.45 3.85
C TYR A 33 -6.45 6.53 4.91
N LEU A 34 -6.33 6.12 6.16
CA LEU A 34 -6.15 7.02 7.29
C LEU A 34 -4.73 6.91 7.85
N TYR A 35 -4.31 7.96 8.52
CA TYR A 35 -3.05 8.03 9.24
C TYR A 35 -3.31 8.03 10.75
N THR A 36 -2.78 7.05 11.49
CA THR A 36 -3.10 6.88 12.92
C THR A 36 -2.49 7.94 13.83
N GLN A 37 -1.55 8.73 13.32
CA GLN A 37 -0.97 9.84 14.08
C GLN A 37 -1.76 11.15 13.91
N ASP A 38 -2.76 11.17 13.03
CA ASP A 38 -3.64 12.33 12.89
C ASP A 38 -4.69 12.39 13.99
N THR A 39 -5.17 13.62 14.22
CA THR A 39 -6.32 13.88 15.08
C THR A 39 -7.51 14.28 14.21
N PRO A 40 -8.75 14.22 14.73
CA PRO A 40 -9.92 14.62 13.95
C PRO A 40 -9.91 16.07 13.43
N GLN A 41 -9.05 16.92 13.99
CA GLN A 41 -9.02 18.36 13.72
C GLN A 41 -7.73 18.79 13.01
N ALA A 42 -6.76 17.89 12.84
CA ALA A 42 -5.48 18.24 12.24
C ALA A 42 -4.78 17.01 11.65
N SER A 43 -4.27 17.20 10.43
CA SER A 43 -3.30 16.33 9.79
C SER A 43 -1.88 16.75 10.15
N THR A 44 -1.07 15.81 10.60
CA THR A 44 0.38 15.95 10.80
C THR A 44 1.19 15.49 9.58
N CYS A 45 0.56 14.78 8.63
CA CYS A 45 1.20 14.35 7.39
C CYS A 45 1.31 15.53 6.41
N VAL A 46 2.47 16.20 6.43
CA VAL A 46 2.82 17.33 5.56
C VAL A 46 4.15 17.09 4.84
N ASP A 47 4.52 17.96 3.90
CA ASP A 47 5.79 17.94 3.18
C ASP A 47 6.13 16.56 2.59
N ALA A 48 7.25 15.94 3.02
CA ALA A 48 7.70 14.63 2.53
C ALA A 48 6.70 13.50 2.82
N CYS A 49 5.89 13.61 3.87
CA CYS A 49 4.80 12.68 4.12
C CYS A 49 3.73 12.84 3.05
N ALA A 50 3.28 14.07 2.80
CA ALA A 50 2.24 14.38 1.80
C ALA A 50 2.67 14.05 0.36
N ALA A 51 3.98 14.03 0.07
CA ALA A 51 4.50 13.58 -1.22
C ALA A 51 4.27 12.07 -1.48
N ASN A 52 4.30 11.24 -0.42
CA ASN A 52 4.01 9.80 -0.51
C ASN A 52 2.54 9.49 -0.22
N TRP A 53 1.89 10.35 0.56
CA TRP A 53 0.52 10.23 1.01
C TRP A 53 -0.27 11.49 0.66
N PRO A 54 -0.60 11.71 -0.62
CA PRO A 54 -1.37 12.88 -1.01
C PRO A 54 -2.71 12.92 -0.27
N ALA A 55 -3.04 14.10 0.26
CA ALA A 55 -4.35 14.35 0.84
C ALA A 55 -5.44 14.11 -0.22
N PHE A 56 -6.49 13.38 0.13
CA PHE A 56 -7.65 13.25 -0.74
C PHE A 56 -8.50 14.51 -0.61
N THR A 57 -8.42 15.39 -1.61
CA THR A 57 -9.02 16.73 -1.56
C THR A 57 -10.34 16.83 -2.31
N THR A 58 -11.08 17.90 -2.05
CA THR A 58 -12.33 18.21 -2.72
C THR A 58 -12.52 19.72 -2.93
N GLU A 59 -13.27 20.10 -3.96
CA GLU A 59 -13.66 21.50 -4.23
C GLU A 59 -15.10 21.82 -3.77
N GLY A 60 -15.87 20.82 -3.32
CA GLY A 60 -17.24 20.97 -2.82
C GLY A 60 -17.55 19.97 -1.71
N ASP A 61 -18.82 19.87 -1.30
CA ASP A 61 -19.21 18.91 -0.26
C ASP A 61 -18.93 17.46 -0.74
N PRO A 62 -18.20 16.64 0.03
CA PRO A 62 -17.96 15.25 -0.31
C PRO A 62 -19.26 14.47 -0.53
N VAL A 63 -19.24 13.53 -1.46
CA VAL A 63 -20.42 12.74 -1.84
C VAL A 63 -20.26 11.30 -1.39
N ALA A 64 -21.27 10.75 -0.72
CA ALA A 64 -21.36 9.33 -0.40
C ALA A 64 -21.88 8.56 -1.60
N GLY A 65 -21.04 7.67 -2.14
CA GLY A 65 -21.40 6.64 -3.09
C GLY A 65 -21.76 5.32 -2.39
N ASP A 66 -21.64 4.23 -3.12
CA ASP A 66 -22.12 2.91 -2.67
C ASP A 66 -21.43 2.42 -1.40
N GLY A 67 -22.23 2.03 -0.41
CA GLY A 67 -21.76 1.47 0.87
C GLY A 67 -21.18 2.47 1.87
N VAL A 68 -21.30 3.77 1.58
CA VAL A 68 -20.77 4.86 2.42
C VAL A 68 -21.88 5.54 3.21
N ASP A 69 -21.64 5.77 4.50
CA ASP A 69 -22.55 6.52 5.35
C ASP A 69 -22.27 8.03 5.20
N ALA A 70 -23.20 8.74 4.56
CA ALA A 70 -23.07 10.17 4.32
C ALA A 70 -22.92 11.00 5.61
N SER A 71 -23.42 10.51 6.75
CA SER A 71 -23.31 11.23 8.03
C SER A 71 -21.90 11.24 8.61
N LEU A 72 -21.03 10.35 8.12
CA LEU A 72 -19.63 10.27 8.52
C LEU A 72 -18.72 11.15 7.67
N LEU A 73 -19.21 11.70 6.55
CA LEU A 73 -18.44 12.58 5.69
C LEU A 73 -18.21 13.94 6.37
N GLY A 74 -17.01 14.47 6.17
CA GLY A 74 -16.66 15.81 6.57
C GLY A 74 -15.48 16.32 5.77
N THR A 75 -14.98 17.49 6.18
CA THR A 75 -13.81 18.11 5.57
C THR A 75 -12.92 18.75 6.62
N LEU A 76 -11.63 18.86 6.29
CA LEU A 76 -10.63 19.59 7.05
C LEU A 76 -9.91 20.56 6.10
N THR A 77 -9.88 21.85 6.45
CA THR A 77 -9.03 22.81 5.75
C THR A 77 -7.59 22.68 6.23
N ARG A 78 -6.67 22.41 5.31
CA ARG A 78 -5.23 22.28 5.58
C ARG A 78 -4.56 23.65 5.64
N GLY A 79 -3.35 23.71 6.18
CA GLY A 79 -2.59 24.97 6.31
C GLY A 79 -2.20 25.61 4.97
N ASP A 80 -2.17 24.84 3.89
CA ASP A 80 -1.96 25.31 2.51
C ASP A 80 -3.24 25.82 1.83
N GLY A 81 -4.38 25.79 2.53
CA GLY A 81 -5.69 26.21 2.03
C GLY A 81 -6.47 25.13 1.28
N SER A 82 -5.88 23.97 1.01
CA SER A 82 -6.61 22.85 0.40
C SER A 82 -7.64 22.26 1.36
N VAL A 83 -8.76 21.77 0.82
CA VAL A 83 -9.82 21.12 1.59
C VAL A 83 -9.69 19.61 1.43
N GLN A 84 -9.32 18.93 2.51
CA GLN A 84 -9.18 17.49 2.57
C GLN A 84 -10.48 16.85 3.05
N VAL A 85 -10.87 15.74 2.43
CA VAL A 85 -12.01 14.95 2.87
C VAL A 85 -11.68 14.20 4.15
N THR A 86 -12.61 14.19 5.09
CA THR A 86 -12.55 13.36 6.29
C THR A 86 -13.70 12.35 6.29
N TYR A 87 -13.49 11.22 6.96
CA TYR A 87 -14.54 10.22 7.18
C TYR A 87 -14.49 9.69 8.60
N ALA A 88 -15.62 9.73 9.29
CA ALA A 88 -15.73 9.56 10.75
C ALA A 88 -14.72 10.43 11.52
N GLY A 89 -14.45 11.63 10.99
CA GLY A 89 -13.48 12.58 11.52
C GLY A 89 -12.01 12.33 11.13
N ALA A 90 -11.65 11.20 10.53
CA ALA A 90 -10.27 10.93 10.12
C ALA A 90 -9.96 11.56 8.75
N PRO A 91 -8.86 12.33 8.58
CA PRO A 91 -8.41 12.80 7.27
C PRO A 91 -8.06 11.63 6.35
N LEU A 92 -8.51 11.71 5.10
CA LEU A 92 -8.31 10.65 4.11
C LEU A 92 -7.16 10.97 3.16
N TYR A 93 -6.41 9.92 2.82
CA TYR A 93 -5.24 9.98 1.95
C TYR A 93 -5.35 8.97 0.83
N ARG A 94 -4.69 9.28 -0.29
CA ARG A 94 -4.27 8.28 -1.28
C ARG A 94 -2.82 7.90 -1.02
N TYR A 95 -2.38 6.75 -1.55
CA TYR A 95 -0.98 6.39 -1.55
C TYR A 95 -0.38 6.61 -2.94
N ALA A 96 0.71 7.38 -3.03
CA ALA A 96 1.33 7.76 -4.30
C ALA A 96 1.87 6.56 -5.10
N ARG A 97 2.05 5.39 -4.48
CA ARG A 97 2.51 4.16 -5.14
C ARG A 97 1.42 3.14 -5.38
N ASP A 98 0.16 3.49 -5.13
CA ASP A 98 -0.97 2.73 -5.67
C ASP A 98 -1.15 3.11 -7.14
N ALA A 99 -0.52 2.34 -8.03
CA ALA A 99 -0.42 2.67 -9.45
C ALA A 99 -1.68 2.37 -10.28
N LYS A 100 -2.63 1.60 -9.71
CA LYS A 100 -3.88 1.19 -10.37
C LYS A 100 -5.04 1.12 -9.37
N PRO A 101 -6.30 1.31 -9.80
CA PRO A 101 -7.48 1.08 -8.97
C PRO A 101 -7.43 -0.30 -8.29
N GLY A 102 -7.85 -0.35 -7.03
CA GLY A 102 -7.79 -1.55 -6.18
C GLY A 102 -6.40 -1.88 -5.63
N ALA A 103 -5.33 -1.17 -5.98
CA ALA A 103 -4.04 -1.33 -5.32
C ALA A 103 -4.13 -0.89 -3.85
N ILE A 104 -3.50 -1.66 -2.95
CA ILE A 104 -3.56 -1.46 -1.50
C ILE A 104 -2.16 -1.42 -0.87
N ASN A 105 -1.15 -0.91 -1.59
CA ASN A 105 0.26 -0.95 -1.16
C ASN A 105 0.55 -0.07 0.06
N GLY A 106 -0.32 0.90 0.33
CA GLY A 106 -0.25 1.72 1.53
C GLY A 106 -0.64 0.97 2.81
N GLN A 107 -1.32 -0.16 2.71
CA GLN A 107 -1.90 -0.83 3.87
C GLN A 107 -0.82 -1.26 4.87
N ARG A 108 -0.95 -0.85 6.13
CA ARG A 108 0.02 -1.05 7.22
C ARG A 108 1.42 -0.46 6.98
N LEU A 109 1.62 0.37 5.97
CA LEU A 109 2.94 0.92 5.71
C LEU A 109 3.39 1.81 6.89
N GLY A 110 4.59 1.55 7.39
CA GLY A 110 5.14 2.17 8.60
C GLY A 110 4.39 1.82 9.90
N GLY A 111 3.41 0.90 9.87
CA GLY A 111 2.53 0.59 11.00
C GLY A 111 1.56 1.71 11.37
N VAL A 112 1.38 2.71 10.49
CA VAL A 112 0.67 3.96 10.80
C VAL A 112 -0.34 4.37 9.73
N PHE A 113 -0.26 3.83 8.52
CA PHE A 113 -1.27 4.02 7.49
C PHE A 113 -2.12 2.78 7.29
N PHE A 114 -3.45 2.96 7.22
CA PHE A 114 -4.39 1.84 7.12
C PHE A 114 -5.55 2.18 6.21
N LEU A 115 -6.01 1.17 5.45
CA LEU A 115 -7.29 1.20 4.75
C LEU A 115 -8.41 1.53 5.74
N VAL A 116 -9.40 2.25 5.25
CA VAL A 116 -10.54 2.70 6.05
C VAL A 116 -11.74 1.80 5.80
N SER A 117 -12.35 1.25 6.84
CA SER A 117 -13.59 0.47 6.73
C SER A 117 -14.79 1.38 6.46
N PRO A 118 -15.94 0.83 6.01
CA PRO A 118 -17.17 1.62 5.84
C PRO A 118 -17.65 2.30 7.14
N GLN A 119 -17.21 1.84 8.30
CA GLN A 119 -17.50 2.43 9.62
C GLN A 119 -16.46 3.49 10.05
N GLY A 120 -15.53 3.85 9.16
CA GLY A 120 -14.49 4.84 9.42
C GLY A 120 -13.41 4.37 10.39
N LYS A 121 -13.16 3.06 10.46
CA LYS A 121 -12.12 2.48 11.32
C LYS A 121 -10.94 1.99 10.49
N ALA A 122 -9.75 2.02 11.08
CA ALA A 122 -8.58 1.41 10.50
C ALA A 122 -8.80 -0.10 10.36
N ILE A 123 -8.70 -0.64 9.15
CA ILE A 123 -8.65 -2.08 8.94
C ILE A 123 -7.24 -2.50 9.30
N GLN A 124 -7.05 -3.00 10.51
CA GLN A 124 -5.74 -3.41 10.99
C GLN A 124 -5.59 -4.90 11.18
N ASP A 125 -6.50 -5.73 10.67
CA ASP A 125 -6.30 -7.17 10.50
C ASP A 125 -6.77 -7.58 9.10
N ALA A 126 -6.05 -8.54 8.49
CA ALA A 126 -6.56 -9.20 7.30
C ALA A 126 -7.81 -9.99 7.71
N VAL A 127 -8.82 -10.05 6.85
CA VAL A 127 -9.83 -11.10 6.98
C VAL A 127 -9.08 -12.42 6.86
N ALA A 128 -9.21 -13.29 7.88
CA ALA A 128 -8.38 -14.48 8.02
C ALA A 128 -8.36 -15.32 6.74
N GLN A 129 -7.33 -15.13 5.92
CA GLN A 129 -6.93 -16.02 4.85
C GLN A 129 -5.67 -16.74 5.30
N ALA A 130 -5.64 -18.05 5.12
CA ALA A 130 -4.43 -18.82 5.36
C ALA A 130 -3.35 -18.30 4.41
N ALA A 131 -2.25 -17.77 4.95
CA ALA A 131 -1.04 -17.54 4.17
C ALA A 131 -0.73 -18.83 3.38
N PRO A 132 -0.23 -18.73 2.13
CA PRO A 132 0.11 -19.92 1.37
C PRO A 132 1.09 -20.78 2.18
N THR A 133 0.63 -21.98 2.56
CA THR A 133 1.46 -22.95 3.29
C THR A 133 2.27 -23.73 2.27
N LEU A 134 3.52 -23.32 2.08
CA LEU A 134 4.51 -24.11 1.34
C LEU A 134 5.05 -25.23 2.22
N SER A 135 5.42 -26.35 1.62
CA SER A 135 6.24 -27.36 2.31
C SER A 135 7.63 -26.80 2.61
N ASP A 136 8.31 -27.37 3.62
CA ASP A 136 9.68 -26.96 3.97
C ASP A 136 10.64 -27.05 2.78
N ALA A 137 10.44 -28.03 1.90
CA ALA A 137 11.25 -28.21 0.69
C ALA A 137 11.02 -27.09 -0.34
N GLU A 138 9.76 -26.71 -0.58
CA GLU A 138 9.41 -25.60 -1.48
C GLU A 138 9.91 -24.27 -0.93
N LEU A 139 9.74 -24.03 0.37
CA LEU A 139 10.28 -22.83 1.01
C LEU A 139 11.81 -22.77 0.90
N ALA A 140 12.51 -23.88 1.17
CA ALA A 140 13.96 -23.94 1.04
C ALA A 140 14.43 -23.68 -0.40
N ALA A 141 13.70 -24.19 -1.41
CA ALA A 141 13.99 -23.93 -2.81
C ALA A 141 13.84 -22.44 -3.16
N LEU A 142 12.72 -21.81 -2.79
CA LEU A 142 12.49 -20.37 -2.98
C LEU A 142 13.54 -19.52 -2.26
N MET A 143 13.93 -19.89 -1.03
CA MET A 143 14.97 -19.18 -0.28
C MET A 143 16.32 -19.27 -0.98
N SER A 144 16.69 -20.44 -1.53
CA SER A 144 17.95 -20.63 -2.24
C SER A 144 18.00 -19.84 -3.56
N GLU A 145 16.94 -19.89 -4.36
CA GLU A 145 16.84 -19.12 -5.60
C GLU A 145 16.74 -17.61 -5.32
N GLY A 146 16.02 -17.24 -4.27
CA GLY A 146 15.88 -15.86 -3.83
C GLY A 146 17.20 -15.27 -3.38
N GLN A 147 18.02 -16.05 -2.67
CA GLN A 147 19.39 -15.64 -2.30
C GLN A 147 20.26 -15.39 -3.54
N GLN A 148 20.21 -16.29 -4.53
CA GLN A 148 20.98 -16.13 -5.77
C GLN A 148 20.53 -14.87 -6.54
N THR A 149 19.22 -14.69 -6.69
CA THR A 149 18.63 -13.51 -7.33
C THR A 149 19.01 -12.24 -6.58
N PHE A 150 18.98 -12.25 -5.25
CA PHE A 150 19.37 -11.13 -4.40
C PHE A 150 20.84 -10.75 -4.59
N THR A 151 21.74 -11.72 -4.53
CA THR A 151 23.19 -11.49 -4.69
C THR A 151 23.51 -10.94 -6.08
N ALA A 152 22.85 -11.46 -7.13
CA ALA A 152 23.09 -11.03 -8.50
C ALA A 152 22.56 -9.61 -8.79
N ASN A 153 21.42 -9.23 -8.22
CA ASN A 153 20.67 -8.05 -8.69
C ASN A 153 20.47 -6.97 -7.62
N CYS A 154 20.38 -7.34 -6.34
CA CYS A 154 19.90 -6.45 -5.26
C CYS A 154 21.02 -6.00 -4.31
N ALA A 155 21.98 -6.89 -4.03
CA ALA A 155 23.01 -6.71 -3.01
C ALA A 155 23.92 -5.50 -3.27
N VAL A 156 24.12 -5.11 -4.53
CA VAL A 156 24.91 -3.92 -4.89
C VAL A 156 24.38 -2.63 -4.24
N CYS A 157 23.05 -2.50 -4.14
CA CYS A 157 22.41 -1.33 -3.55
C CYS A 157 21.98 -1.56 -2.10
N HIS A 158 21.51 -2.76 -1.75
CA HIS A 158 20.95 -3.06 -0.43
C HIS A 158 21.94 -3.73 0.54
N GLY A 159 23.16 -4.01 0.07
CA GLY A 159 24.20 -4.68 0.83
C GLY A 159 24.07 -6.20 0.85
N ASP A 160 25.20 -6.90 0.93
CA ASP A 160 25.28 -8.36 0.87
C ASP A 160 24.64 -9.04 2.09
N GLN A 161 24.41 -8.29 3.16
CA GLN A 161 23.73 -8.72 4.38
C GLN A 161 22.42 -7.94 4.59
N GLY A 162 21.86 -7.33 3.53
CA GLY A 162 20.62 -6.54 3.61
C GLY A 162 20.69 -5.34 4.55
N GLN A 163 21.89 -4.93 4.95
CA GLN A 163 22.11 -3.85 5.92
C GLN A 163 21.83 -2.45 5.36
N GLY A 164 21.52 -2.36 4.07
CA GLY A 164 21.35 -1.11 3.35
C GLY A 164 22.69 -0.49 2.94
N LYS A 165 22.70 0.21 1.80
CA LYS A 165 23.80 1.06 1.34
C LYS A 165 23.20 2.27 0.62
N VAL A 166 23.00 2.13 -0.69
CA VAL A 166 22.26 3.08 -1.52
C VAL A 166 20.76 2.88 -1.33
N GLY A 167 20.33 1.62 -1.35
CA GLY A 167 18.98 1.20 -1.00
C GLY A 167 18.82 1.03 0.51
N PRO A 168 17.57 1.10 1.02
CA PRO A 168 17.28 0.92 2.44
C PRO A 168 17.68 -0.47 2.93
N ALA A 169 17.92 -0.56 4.25
CA ALA A 169 18.10 -1.81 4.94
C ALA A 169 16.80 -2.64 4.94
N PHE A 170 16.96 -3.96 4.93
CA PHE A 170 15.87 -4.92 5.01
C PHE A 170 15.73 -5.55 6.39
N ASP A 171 16.81 -5.65 7.17
CA ASP A 171 16.72 -6.17 8.55
C ASP A 171 15.77 -5.32 9.39
N LYS A 172 14.81 -5.97 10.07
CA LYS A 172 13.77 -5.34 10.93
C LYS A 172 12.89 -4.32 10.20
N ASN A 173 12.83 -4.38 8.86
CA ASN A 173 12.02 -3.47 8.08
C ASN A 173 10.56 -3.93 8.07
N ALA A 174 9.74 -3.31 8.92
CA ALA A 174 8.33 -3.65 9.08
C ALA A 174 7.50 -3.51 7.78
N ASN A 175 7.93 -2.68 6.82
CA ASN A 175 7.23 -2.54 5.54
C ASN A 175 7.28 -3.83 4.71
N LEU A 176 8.29 -4.68 4.94
CA LEU A 176 8.38 -5.98 4.29
C LEU A 176 7.28 -6.95 4.72
N GLY A 177 6.52 -6.64 5.78
CA GLY A 177 5.32 -7.40 6.13
C GLY A 177 4.18 -7.23 5.13
N ASN A 178 4.11 -6.11 4.41
CA ASN A 178 3.11 -5.92 3.36
C ASN A 178 3.58 -6.61 2.07
N THR A 179 2.95 -7.75 1.75
CA THR A 179 3.28 -8.56 0.56
C THR A 179 3.12 -7.78 -0.74
N ASN A 180 2.00 -7.06 -0.89
CA ASN A 180 1.68 -6.30 -2.09
C ASN A 180 2.70 -5.19 -2.33
N TYR A 181 3.04 -4.45 -1.26
CA TYR A 181 4.08 -3.43 -1.30
C TYR A 181 5.42 -3.99 -1.77
N VAL A 182 5.83 -5.18 -1.27
CA VAL A 182 7.08 -5.82 -1.67
C VAL A 182 7.06 -6.21 -3.16
N ILE A 183 6.00 -6.89 -3.60
CA ILE A 183 5.86 -7.34 -4.99
C ILE A 183 5.88 -6.14 -5.95
N ASP A 184 5.04 -5.13 -5.70
CA ASP A 184 4.91 -3.97 -6.58
C ASP A 184 6.18 -3.11 -6.59
N THR A 185 6.87 -3.00 -5.45
CA THR A 185 8.15 -2.29 -5.39
C THR A 185 9.21 -3.00 -6.23
N ILE A 186 9.24 -4.33 -6.27
CA ILE A 186 10.20 -5.08 -7.10
C ILE A 186 9.80 -4.97 -8.59
N LEU A 187 8.53 -5.19 -8.90
CA LEU A 187 8.02 -5.12 -10.28
C LEU A 187 8.25 -3.74 -10.90
N GLY A 188 7.80 -2.68 -10.22
CA GLY A 188 7.84 -1.30 -10.72
C GLY A 188 9.13 -0.54 -10.41
N GLY A 189 9.92 -1.02 -9.46
CA GLY A 189 11.08 -0.29 -8.95
C GLY A 189 10.69 1.02 -8.26
N ILE A 190 11.70 1.86 -8.07
CA ILE A 190 11.53 3.24 -7.60
C ILE A 190 12.47 4.14 -8.44
N PRO A 191 12.18 4.35 -9.74
CA PRO A 191 13.11 5.04 -10.64
C PRO A 191 13.55 6.44 -10.18
N PRO A 192 12.69 7.30 -9.59
CA PRO A 192 13.12 8.59 -9.04
C PRO A 192 14.17 8.47 -7.92
N HIS A 193 14.24 7.32 -7.26
CA HIS A 193 15.19 7.02 -6.18
C HIS A 193 16.26 5.98 -6.60
N GLY A 194 16.37 5.70 -7.91
CA GLY A 194 17.44 4.86 -8.47
C GLY A 194 17.23 3.35 -8.37
N MET A 195 16.11 2.87 -7.82
CA MET A 195 15.77 1.45 -7.89
C MET A 195 15.12 1.16 -9.25
N PRO A 196 15.73 0.35 -10.13
CA PRO A 196 15.14 0.04 -11.43
C PRO A 196 13.91 -0.87 -11.29
N ALA A 197 13.04 -0.85 -12.29
CA ALA A 197 11.92 -1.78 -12.40
C ALA A 197 12.44 -3.17 -12.80
N TRP A 198 12.08 -4.21 -12.05
CA TRP A 198 12.52 -5.58 -12.34
C TRP A 198 11.48 -6.43 -13.04
N GLY A 199 10.23 -5.97 -13.15
CA GLY A 199 9.16 -6.74 -13.79
C GLY A 199 9.44 -7.07 -15.26
N GLY A 200 10.18 -6.24 -15.98
CA GLY A 200 10.58 -6.54 -17.37
C GLY A 200 11.85 -7.40 -17.50
N VAL A 201 12.50 -7.74 -16.39
CA VAL A 201 13.84 -8.37 -16.36
C VAL A 201 13.80 -9.74 -15.69
N LEU A 202 13.10 -9.84 -14.55
CA LEU A 202 12.98 -11.06 -13.77
C LEU A 202 11.63 -11.75 -14.05
N THR A 203 11.65 -13.08 -13.99
CA THR A 203 10.42 -13.89 -14.05
C THR A 203 9.62 -13.77 -12.75
N ASP A 204 8.36 -14.20 -12.78
CA ASP A 204 7.49 -14.18 -11.59
C ASP A 204 8.03 -15.07 -10.48
N GLU A 205 8.61 -16.21 -10.85
CA GLU A 205 9.27 -17.14 -9.95
C GLU A 205 10.51 -16.50 -9.30
N GLN A 206 11.33 -15.77 -10.06
CA GLN A 206 12.51 -15.06 -9.53
C GLN A 206 12.09 -13.93 -8.58
N ILE A 207 11.04 -13.20 -8.92
CA ILE A 207 10.49 -12.13 -8.07
C ILE A 207 9.89 -12.72 -6.80
N ALA A 208 9.11 -13.81 -6.90
CA ALA A 208 8.55 -14.51 -5.76
C ALA A 208 9.65 -15.04 -4.84
N SER A 209 10.70 -15.63 -5.41
CA SER A 209 11.85 -16.17 -4.67
C SER A 209 12.61 -15.05 -3.95
N VAL A 210 12.97 -13.96 -4.63
CA VAL A 210 13.71 -12.86 -3.98
C VAL A 210 12.86 -12.12 -2.95
N ALA A 211 11.56 -11.95 -3.20
CA ALA A 211 10.61 -11.40 -2.22
C ALA A 211 10.51 -12.29 -0.98
N THR A 212 10.41 -13.61 -1.17
CA THR A 212 10.43 -14.60 -0.08
C THR A 212 11.73 -14.51 0.71
N PHE A 213 12.88 -14.46 0.03
CA PHE A 213 14.18 -14.35 0.66
C PHE A 213 14.31 -13.10 1.54
N ILE A 214 14.01 -11.90 1.02
CA ILE A 214 14.13 -10.66 1.81
C ILE A 214 13.15 -10.60 3.00
N ARG A 215 11.99 -11.24 2.88
CA ARG A 215 10.94 -11.30 3.90
C ARG A 215 11.20 -12.30 5.02
N ASN A 216 12.11 -13.25 4.81
CA ASN A 216 12.41 -14.34 5.75
C ASN A 216 13.91 -14.50 6.02
N SER A 217 14.70 -13.49 5.69
CA SER A 217 16.13 -13.41 6.02
C SER A 217 16.38 -12.43 7.15
N TRP A 218 17.57 -12.55 7.76
CA TRP A 218 17.99 -11.74 8.90
C TRP A 218 16.99 -11.88 10.07
N SER A 219 16.48 -10.78 10.61
CA SER A 219 15.47 -10.83 11.69
C SER A 219 14.03 -10.88 11.18
N ASN A 220 13.80 -11.06 9.87
CA ASN A 220 12.46 -11.02 9.28
C ASN A 220 11.83 -12.42 9.24
N ALA A 221 10.51 -12.48 9.44
CA ALA A 221 9.71 -13.70 9.36
C ALA A 221 8.28 -13.36 8.90
N TYR A 222 8.14 -12.87 7.67
CA TYR A 222 6.85 -12.42 7.12
C TYR A 222 6.15 -13.46 6.23
N GLY A 223 6.73 -14.66 6.09
CA GLY A 223 6.17 -15.74 5.28
C GLY A 223 6.46 -15.59 3.79
N PRO A 224 6.15 -16.62 2.99
CA PRO A 224 6.54 -16.70 1.59
C PRO A 224 5.68 -15.82 0.68
N VAL A 225 6.22 -15.56 -0.50
CA VAL A 225 5.52 -15.01 -1.66
C VAL A 225 5.54 -16.07 -2.75
N THR A 226 4.38 -16.39 -3.33
CA THR A 226 4.26 -17.38 -4.40
C THR A 226 4.32 -16.71 -5.77
N GLN A 227 4.64 -17.50 -6.79
CA GLN A 227 4.60 -17.05 -8.18
C GLN A 227 3.21 -16.52 -8.57
N ASP A 228 2.14 -17.23 -8.21
CA ASP A 228 0.76 -16.83 -8.53
C ASP A 228 0.41 -15.45 -7.95
N LEU A 229 0.91 -15.15 -6.74
CA LEU A 229 0.76 -13.83 -6.14
C LEU A 229 1.48 -12.77 -6.98
N VAL A 230 2.70 -13.02 -7.46
CA VAL A 230 3.41 -12.07 -8.33
C VAL A 230 2.68 -11.90 -9.67
N THR A 231 2.20 -12.99 -10.27
CA THR A 231 1.46 -12.94 -11.53
C THR A 231 0.19 -12.08 -11.42
N ALA A 232 -0.52 -12.13 -10.29
CA ALA A 232 -1.71 -11.30 -10.06
C ALA A 232 -1.44 -9.79 -10.00
N HIS A 233 -0.18 -9.38 -9.78
CA HIS A 233 0.21 -7.98 -9.71
C HIS A 233 0.57 -7.36 -11.06
N ARG A 234 0.89 -8.18 -12.06
CA ARG A 234 1.16 -7.73 -13.43
C ARG A 234 -0.08 -7.20 -14.14
#